data_AF-A0A059LJC1-F1
#
_entry.id   AF-A0A059LJC1-F1
#
_cell.length_a   1.000
_cell.length_b   1.000
_cell.length_c   1.000
_cell.angle_alpha   90.00
_cell.angle_beta   90.00
_cell.angle_gamma   90.00
#
_symmetry.space_group_name_H-M   'P 1'
#
loop_
_entity.id
_entity.type
_entity.pdbx_description
1 polymer ?
#
loop_
_entity_poly.entity_id
_entity_poly.type
_entity_poly.pdbx_seq_one_letter_code
_entity_poly.pdbx_strand_id
1 'polypeptide(L)'
;MGQSLGRAALSSWSAGPILVSYSYFEKDNIQRDNFDFFMTIAMGLDNVMDRPRDLEFVIVQSGDKCTPCSRLEPRLRAAPARLDSVSSAAVGPNTTLLKRKLNEGMDFAAHNTTISYLQSENQLKRYRYIFFLNSSIRGPFVPPYMPEGWQWTDAFTSRLVNSVHAVSSSLVCLPEVDEGGPGPRLESWAFAVTAEGLQALLQEGLFELRTCKLCPCEHGMKVDTLMAKYRGVDWTDKKHWNCNDNVHPSRHGTYDG
;
A
#
# COMPACT_ATOMS: atom_id res chain seq x y z
N MET A 1 -6.77 -20.70 -43.90
CA MET A 1 -6.23 -20.97 -42.55
C MET A 1 -5.50 -19.72 -42.10
N GLY A 2 -5.91 -19.16 -40.96
CA GLY A 2 -5.38 -17.90 -40.44
C GLY A 2 -6.28 -17.42 -39.31
N GLN A 3 -6.42 -18.23 -38.26
CA GLN A 3 -7.16 -17.86 -37.06
C GLN A 3 -6.34 -16.87 -36.25
N SER A 4 -6.98 -15.77 -35.88
CA SER A 4 -6.46 -14.77 -34.96
C SER A 4 -6.19 -15.41 -33.59
N LEU A 5 -4.94 -15.39 -33.15
CA LEU A 5 -4.58 -15.80 -31.81
C LEU A 5 -4.84 -14.66 -30.82
N GLY A 6 -5.81 -14.89 -29.95
CA GLY A 6 -5.79 -14.49 -28.54
C GLY A 6 -6.06 -13.03 -28.23
N ARG A 7 -7.35 -12.66 -28.12
CA ARG A 7 -7.74 -11.60 -27.17
C ARG A 7 -7.34 -12.06 -25.78
N ALA A 8 -6.53 -11.25 -25.11
CA ALA A 8 -6.17 -11.40 -23.70
C ALA A 8 -7.42 -11.71 -22.86
N ALA A 9 -7.32 -12.68 -21.97
CA ALA A 9 -8.31 -12.88 -20.92
C ALA A 9 -8.39 -11.59 -20.11
N LEU A 10 -9.46 -10.81 -20.33
CA LEU A 10 -9.72 -9.61 -19.57
C LEU A 10 -9.91 -10.01 -18.10
N SER A 11 -9.03 -9.47 -17.28
CA SER A 11 -8.96 -9.49 -15.82
C SER A 11 -10.34 -9.59 -15.16
N SER A 12 -10.55 -10.63 -14.33
CA SER A 12 -11.78 -10.87 -13.56
C SER A 12 -11.98 -9.91 -12.36
N TRP A 13 -11.27 -8.79 -12.34
CA TRP A 13 -11.28 -7.81 -11.25
C TRP A 13 -12.24 -6.66 -11.60
N SER A 14 -13.05 -6.22 -10.63
CA SER A 14 -14.14 -5.27 -10.88
C SER A 14 -13.66 -3.80 -10.90
N ALA A 15 -14.50 -2.90 -11.42
CA ALA A 15 -14.37 -1.45 -11.22
C ALA A 15 -14.74 -1.02 -9.78
N GLY A 16 -14.46 -1.87 -8.79
CA GLY A 16 -14.90 -1.71 -7.41
C GLY A 16 -14.03 -0.75 -6.58
N PRO A 17 -14.26 -0.73 -5.26
CA PRO A 17 -13.63 0.25 -4.37
C PRO A 17 -12.10 0.10 -4.32
N ILE A 18 -11.45 1.11 -3.76
CA ILE A 18 -10.05 1.11 -3.38
C ILE A 18 -9.93 0.50 -1.98
N LEU A 19 -9.04 -0.48 -1.85
CA LEU A 19 -8.64 -1.02 -0.55
C LEU A 19 -7.43 -0.26 -0.02
N VAL A 20 -7.45 0.10 1.26
CA VAL A 20 -6.29 0.61 1.99
C VAL A 20 -5.95 -0.36 3.12
N SER A 21 -4.85 -1.09 2.95
CA SER A 21 -4.22 -1.88 4.01
C SER A 21 -3.26 -0.98 4.80
N TYR A 22 -3.58 -0.75 6.07
CA TYR A 22 -2.75 0.09 6.95
C TYR A 22 -2.09 -0.77 8.03
N SER A 23 -0.77 -0.92 7.97
CA SER A 23 0.05 -1.56 9.00
C SER A 23 0.29 -0.58 10.15
N TYR A 24 -0.25 -0.87 11.33
CA TYR A 24 -0.08 -0.02 12.50
C TYR A 24 0.73 -0.71 13.59
N PHE A 25 1.87 -0.11 13.96
CA PHE A 25 2.62 -0.43 15.17
C PHE A 25 2.93 0.88 15.92
N GLU A 26 2.45 1.00 17.16
CA GLU A 26 2.68 2.19 17.99
C GLU A 26 3.99 2.08 18.75
N LYS A 27 5.09 2.45 18.10
CA LYS A 27 6.42 2.45 18.73
C LYS A 27 6.64 3.67 19.61
N ASP A 28 6.22 4.84 19.15
CA ASP A 28 6.39 6.12 19.83
C ASP A 28 5.26 7.11 19.49
N ASN A 29 5.36 8.34 20.01
CA ASN A 29 4.35 9.38 19.80
C ASN A 29 4.21 9.78 18.33
N ILE A 30 5.23 9.61 17.49
CA ILE A 30 5.16 9.95 16.06
C ILE A 30 4.18 9.00 15.36
N GLN A 31 4.28 7.68 15.57
CA GLN A 31 3.33 6.76 14.92
C GLN A 31 1.90 6.93 15.45
N ARG A 32 1.75 7.23 16.75
CA ARG A 32 0.46 7.60 17.34
C ARG A 32 -0.13 8.81 16.63
N ASP A 33 0.62 9.90 16.54
CA ASP A 33 0.15 11.17 15.97
C ASP A 33 -0.07 11.08 14.46
N ASN A 34 0.74 10.27 13.76
CA ASN A 34 0.57 9.98 12.35
C ASN A 34 -0.75 9.25 12.08
N PHE A 35 -1.05 8.20 12.84
CA PHE A 35 -2.28 7.45 12.65
C PHE A 35 -3.52 8.26 13.08
N ASP A 36 -3.40 9.05 14.14
CA ASP A 36 -4.46 9.98 14.55
C ASP A 36 -4.78 11.02 13.46
N PHE A 37 -3.75 11.57 12.83
CA PHE A 37 -3.90 12.45 11.67
C PHE A 37 -4.50 11.70 10.47
N PHE A 38 -4.01 10.50 10.15
CA PHE A 38 -4.53 9.68 9.04
C PHE A 38 -6.02 9.38 9.21
N MET A 39 -6.45 8.99 10.40
CA MET A 39 -7.87 8.77 10.71
C MET A 39 -8.72 10.02 10.51
N THR A 40 -8.19 11.18 10.88
CA THR A 40 -8.90 12.46 10.78
C THR A 40 -9.02 12.91 9.32
N ILE A 41 -7.91 12.88 8.58
CA ILE A 41 -7.79 13.45 7.24
C ILE A 41 -8.02 12.42 6.15
N ALA A 42 -7.32 11.28 6.19
CA ALA A 42 -7.36 10.26 5.15
C ALA A 42 -8.63 9.42 5.17
N MET A 43 -9.14 9.10 6.36
CA MET A 43 -10.36 8.30 6.53
C MET A 43 -11.61 9.19 6.66
N GLY A 44 -11.44 10.50 6.91
CA GLY A 44 -12.54 11.43 7.14
C GLY A 44 -13.38 11.07 8.37
N LEU A 45 -12.77 10.51 9.43
CA LEU A 45 -13.54 10.11 10.62
C LEU A 45 -14.27 11.32 11.22
N ASP A 46 -13.60 12.47 11.29
CA ASP A 46 -14.12 13.69 11.91
C ASP A 46 -14.45 14.80 10.90
N ASN A 47 -13.87 14.76 9.70
CA ASN A 47 -14.25 15.66 8.60
C ASN A 47 -15.21 14.95 7.64
N VAL A 48 -16.52 15.18 7.83
CA VAL A 48 -17.58 14.53 7.05
C VAL A 48 -17.70 15.09 5.63
N MET A 49 -17.34 16.36 5.42
CA MET A 49 -17.53 17.06 4.14
C MET A 49 -16.62 16.52 3.03
N ASP A 50 -15.41 16.10 3.39
CA ASP A 50 -14.39 15.58 2.47
C ASP A 50 -14.16 14.08 2.65
N ARG A 51 -15.19 13.34 3.07
CA ARG A 51 -15.04 11.90 3.26
C ARG A 51 -14.63 11.23 1.94
N PRO A 52 -13.58 10.40 1.96
CA PRO A 52 -13.21 9.66 0.77
C PRO A 52 -14.35 8.75 0.33
N ARG A 53 -14.57 8.68 -0.99
CA ARG A 53 -15.61 7.86 -1.60
C ARG A 53 -14.96 6.61 -2.17
N ASP A 54 -15.71 5.50 -2.14
CA ASP A 54 -15.27 4.20 -2.67
C ASP A 54 -13.97 3.69 -2.06
N LEU A 55 -13.76 3.99 -0.77
CA LEU A 55 -12.57 3.62 -0.01
C LEU A 55 -12.95 2.74 1.18
N GLU A 56 -12.21 1.65 1.32
CA GLU A 56 -12.32 0.73 2.42
C GLU A 56 -10.99 0.53 3.11
N PHE A 57 -11.01 0.56 4.44
CA PHE A 57 -9.81 0.50 5.26
C PHE A 57 -9.73 -0.81 6.00
N VAL A 58 -8.59 -1.50 5.91
CA VAL A 58 -8.24 -2.60 6.80
C VAL A 58 -7.03 -2.15 7.61
N ILE A 59 -7.27 -1.84 8.88
CA ILE A 59 -6.23 -1.46 9.84
C ILE A 59 -5.75 -2.73 10.53
N VAL A 60 -4.46 -3.00 10.45
CA VAL A 60 -3.84 -4.15 11.11
C VAL A 60 -2.96 -3.66 12.24
N GLN A 61 -3.46 -3.83 13.47
CA GLN A 61 -2.71 -3.52 14.68
C GLN A 61 -1.72 -4.64 14.99
N SER A 62 -0.44 -4.29 14.94
CA SER A 62 0.66 -5.07 15.49
C SER A 62 0.96 -4.58 16.91
N GLY A 63 1.05 -5.50 17.88
CA GLY A 63 1.33 -5.18 19.28
C GLY A 63 0.11 -4.78 20.11
N ASP A 64 0.32 -4.54 21.40
CA ASP A 64 -0.78 -4.34 22.35
C ASP A 64 -1.28 -2.91 22.45
N LYS A 65 -0.47 -1.95 22.01
CA LYS A 65 -0.79 -0.54 22.11
C LYS A 65 -1.38 -0.01 20.81
N CYS A 66 -2.58 0.55 20.89
CA CYS A 66 -3.14 1.41 19.86
C CYS A 66 -3.99 2.51 20.49
N THR A 67 -3.34 3.57 20.94
CA THR A 67 -3.98 4.72 21.56
C THR A 67 -5.07 5.32 20.66
N PRO A 68 -4.83 5.53 19.34
CA PRO A 68 -5.85 6.12 18.47
C PRO A 68 -7.01 5.17 18.14
N CYS A 69 -6.85 3.84 18.28
CA CYS A 69 -7.90 2.87 17.91
C CYS A 69 -9.20 3.03 18.70
N SER A 70 -9.15 3.61 19.90
CA SER A 70 -10.34 3.96 20.69
C SER A 70 -11.36 4.83 19.92
N ARG A 71 -10.89 5.63 18.95
CA ARG A 71 -11.76 6.44 18.06
C ARG A 71 -12.53 5.59 17.04
N LEU A 72 -12.04 4.40 16.73
CA LEU A 72 -12.70 3.46 15.81
C LEU A 72 -13.76 2.61 16.54
N GLU A 73 -13.55 2.29 17.82
CA GLU A 73 -14.40 1.38 18.59
C GLU A 73 -15.90 1.67 18.51
N PRO A 74 -16.39 2.93 18.60
CA PRO A 74 -17.83 3.22 18.52
C PRO A 74 -18.45 2.87 17.16
N ARG A 75 -17.64 2.67 16.12
CA ARG A 75 -18.06 2.41 14.74
C ARG A 75 -17.88 0.95 14.32
N LEU A 76 -17.27 0.13 15.17
CA LEU A 76 -16.93 -1.25 14.88
C LEU A 76 -17.76 -2.20 15.74
N ARG A 77 -18.05 -3.38 15.20
CA ARG A 77 -18.65 -4.50 15.94
C ARG A 77 -17.68 -5.67 15.93
N ALA A 78 -17.60 -6.40 17.05
CA ALA A 78 -16.78 -7.60 17.13
C ALA A 78 -17.18 -8.60 16.02
N ALA A 79 -16.16 -9.19 15.40
CA ALA A 79 -16.30 -10.20 14.37
C ALA A 79 -15.40 -11.41 14.70
N PRO A 80 -15.71 -12.61 14.19
CA PRO A 80 -14.86 -13.77 14.38
C PRO A 80 -13.46 -13.54 13.79
N ALA A 81 -12.42 -13.84 14.58
CA ALA A 81 -11.05 -13.91 14.07
C ALA A 81 -10.93 -15.18 13.21
N ARG A 82 -11.01 -15.03 11.88
CA ARG A 82 -10.97 -16.15 10.92
C ARG A 82 -9.56 -16.62 10.54
N LEU A 83 -8.52 -15.99 11.10
CA LEU A 83 -7.12 -16.30 10.85
C LEU A 83 -6.41 -16.62 12.15
N ASP A 84 -5.56 -17.64 12.14
CA ASP A 84 -4.77 -18.05 13.30
C ASP A 84 -3.80 -16.95 13.77
N SER A 85 -3.35 -16.08 12.87
CA SER A 85 -2.45 -14.95 13.18
C SER A 85 -3.19 -13.77 13.82
N VAL A 86 -4.52 -13.77 13.85
CA VAL A 86 -5.37 -12.69 14.36
C VAL A 86 -5.94 -13.07 15.73
N SER A 87 -5.77 -12.16 16.70
CA SER A 87 -6.29 -12.31 18.07
C SER A 87 -7.73 -11.78 18.20
N SER A 88 -8.06 -10.72 17.48
CA SER A 88 -9.41 -10.16 17.42
C SER A 88 -9.65 -9.46 16.09
N ALA A 89 -10.92 -9.47 15.65
CA ALA A 89 -11.38 -8.74 14.49
C ALA A 89 -12.60 -7.90 14.88
N ALA A 90 -12.69 -6.69 14.33
CA ALA A 90 -13.86 -5.85 14.45
C ALA A 90 -14.15 -5.17 13.11
N VAL A 91 -15.42 -5.13 12.72
CA VAL A 91 -15.85 -4.71 11.39
C VAL A 91 -16.92 -3.62 11.52
N GLY A 92 -16.79 -2.58 10.69
CA GLY A 92 -17.77 -1.52 10.49
C GLY A 92 -18.04 -1.32 9.00
N PRO A 93 -18.80 -0.28 8.60
CA PRO A 93 -19.24 -0.10 7.22
C PRO A 93 -18.12 -0.06 6.18
N ASN A 94 -17.07 0.73 6.43
CA ASN A 94 -15.93 0.92 5.51
C ASN A 94 -14.58 0.69 6.22
N THR A 95 -14.60 0.05 7.40
CA THR A 95 -13.39 -0.12 8.22
C THR A 95 -13.40 -1.48 8.89
N THR A 96 -12.29 -2.19 8.77
CA THR A 96 -11.99 -3.41 9.53
C THR A 96 -10.76 -3.15 10.38
N LEU A 97 -10.80 -3.54 11.65
CA LEU A 97 -9.67 -3.56 12.56
C LEU A 97 -9.30 -5.01 12.86
N LEU A 98 -8.07 -5.39 12.55
CA LEU A 98 -7.50 -6.71 12.84
C LEU A 98 -6.37 -6.55 13.84
N LYS A 99 -6.43 -7.23 14.99
CA LYS A 99 -5.31 -7.25 15.95
C LYS A 99 -4.49 -8.53 15.76
N ARG A 100 -3.22 -8.41 15.41
CA ARG A 100 -2.30 -9.55 15.27
C ARG A 100 -1.87 -10.11 16.62
N LYS A 101 -1.64 -11.42 16.68
CA LYS A 101 -1.06 -12.08 17.87
C LYS A 101 0.40 -11.72 18.08
N LEU A 102 1.19 -11.67 17.00
CA LEU A 102 2.63 -11.44 17.02
C LEU A 102 3.02 -10.38 15.99
N ASN A 103 4.06 -9.59 16.30
CA ASN A 103 4.65 -8.61 15.39
C ASN A 103 5.84 -9.18 14.59
N GLU A 104 5.69 -10.39 14.06
CA GLU A 104 6.72 -11.02 13.21
C GLU A 104 6.56 -10.57 11.75
N GLY A 105 7.66 -10.33 11.03
CA GLY A 105 7.61 -9.85 9.63
C GLY A 105 7.09 -8.41 9.45
N MET A 106 6.89 -7.67 10.55
CA MET A 106 6.57 -6.24 10.56
C MET A 106 5.42 -5.88 9.60
N ASP A 107 5.62 -4.87 8.74
CA ASP A 107 4.59 -4.30 7.87
C ASP A 107 4.12 -5.26 6.78
N PHE A 108 5.02 -6.00 6.14
CA PHE A 108 4.64 -6.95 5.10
C PHE A 108 3.76 -8.07 5.63
N ALA A 109 4.03 -8.57 6.84
CA ALA A 109 3.16 -9.56 7.48
C ALA A 109 1.80 -8.97 7.92
N ALA A 110 1.75 -7.68 8.26
CA ALA A 110 0.49 -6.98 8.51
C ALA A 110 -0.34 -6.84 7.21
N HIS A 111 0.30 -6.48 6.10
CA HIS A 111 -0.33 -6.46 4.79
C HIS A 111 -0.78 -7.85 4.33
N ASN A 112 0.03 -8.89 4.58
CA ASN A 112 -0.36 -10.28 4.35
C ASN A 112 -1.63 -10.64 5.14
N THR A 113 -1.71 -10.21 6.41
CA THR A 113 -2.90 -10.41 7.25
C THR A 113 -4.16 -9.79 6.61
N THR A 114 -4.04 -8.59 6.03
CA THR A 114 -5.15 -7.97 5.27
C THR A 114 -5.56 -8.84 4.08
N ILE A 115 -4.58 -9.28 3.29
CA ILE A 115 -4.80 -10.08 2.08
C ILE A 115 -5.46 -11.41 2.44
N SER A 116 -4.88 -12.17 3.37
CA SER A 116 -5.42 -13.46 3.83
C SER A 116 -6.83 -13.33 4.41
N TYR A 117 -7.10 -12.25 5.16
CA TYR A 117 -8.42 -12.01 5.74
C TYR A 117 -9.46 -11.81 4.62
N LEU A 118 -9.17 -10.94 3.66
CA LEU A 118 -10.06 -10.68 2.53
C LEU A 118 -10.19 -11.87 1.58
N GLN A 119 -9.17 -12.72 1.44
CA GLN A 119 -9.27 -13.98 0.71
C GLN A 119 -10.21 -14.96 1.42
N SER A 120 -10.14 -15.06 2.75
CA SER A 120 -11.02 -15.92 3.54
C SER A 120 -12.50 -15.51 3.47
N GLU A 121 -12.76 -14.22 3.19
CA GLU A 121 -14.10 -13.66 2.96
C GLU A 121 -14.51 -13.66 1.48
N ASN A 122 -13.65 -14.16 0.58
CA ASN A 122 -13.83 -14.05 -0.88
C ASN A 122 -14.07 -12.60 -1.36
N GLN A 123 -13.52 -11.61 -0.66
CA GLN A 123 -13.68 -10.18 -0.95
C GLN A 123 -12.51 -9.57 -1.71
N LEU A 124 -11.33 -10.19 -1.70
CA LEU A 124 -10.12 -9.57 -2.27
C LEU A 124 -10.32 -9.16 -3.74
N LYS A 125 -11.00 -9.98 -4.55
CA LYS A 125 -11.16 -9.78 -6.00
C LYS A 125 -12.03 -8.58 -6.41
N ARG A 126 -12.71 -7.93 -5.46
CA ARG A 126 -13.59 -6.80 -5.76
C ARG A 126 -12.88 -5.46 -5.78
N TYR A 127 -11.64 -5.38 -5.33
CA TYR A 127 -10.92 -4.12 -5.25
C TYR A 127 -10.17 -3.84 -6.54
N ARG A 128 -10.32 -2.62 -7.06
CA ARG A 128 -9.65 -2.18 -8.29
C ARG A 128 -8.17 -1.85 -8.03
N TYR A 129 -7.93 -1.15 -6.93
CA TYR A 129 -6.61 -0.73 -6.48
C TYR A 129 -6.43 -1.11 -5.02
N ILE A 130 -5.21 -1.48 -4.65
CA ILE A 130 -4.84 -1.83 -3.29
C ILE A 130 -3.68 -0.94 -2.87
N PHE A 131 -3.87 -0.21 -1.78
CA PHE A 131 -2.88 0.63 -1.14
C PHE A 131 -2.31 -0.07 0.09
N PHE A 132 -1.01 0.05 0.27
CA PHE A 132 -0.27 -0.48 1.39
C PHE A 132 0.46 0.69 2.06
N LEU A 133 0.03 0.99 3.28
CA LEU A 133 0.54 2.11 4.08
C LEU A 133 1.02 1.57 5.44
N ASN A 134 2.07 2.16 6.02
CA ASN A 134 2.46 1.83 7.39
C ASN A 134 2.42 3.06 8.32
N SER A 135 2.56 2.85 9.63
CA SER A 135 2.46 3.92 10.63
C SER A 135 3.61 4.94 10.62
N SER A 136 4.62 4.76 9.77
CA SER A 136 5.74 5.71 9.65
C SER A 136 5.39 6.96 8.83
N ILE A 137 4.31 6.93 8.04
CA ILE A 137 3.87 8.07 7.22
C ILE A 137 2.80 8.89 7.95
N ARG A 138 2.85 10.22 7.81
CA ARG A 138 1.83 11.14 8.37
C ARG A 138 0.69 11.47 7.41
N GLY A 139 0.92 11.35 6.11
CA GLY A 139 0.00 11.84 5.08
C GLY A 139 -1.40 11.20 5.14
N PRO A 140 -2.30 11.59 4.24
CA PRO A 140 -2.07 12.43 3.08
C PRO A 140 -2.17 13.93 3.40
N PHE A 141 -1.36 14.72 2.70
CA PHE A 141 -1.51 16.18 2.64
C PHE A 141 -2.06 16.52 1.26
N VAL A 142 -3.33 16.94 1.20
CA VAL A 142 -3.97 17.36 -0.05
C VAL A 142 -4.00 18.89 -0.08
N PRO A 143 -3.23 19.55 -0.97
CA PRO A 143 -3.23 21.00 -1.04
C PRO A 143 -4.58 21.56 -1.47
N PRO A 144 -4.97 22.76 -1.00
CA PRO A 144 -6.27 23.36 -1.32
C PRO A 144 -6.43 23.77 -2.79
N TYR A 145 -5.33 23.78 -3.56
CA TYR A 145 -5.36 24.05 -5.01
C TYR A 145 -5.66 22.81 -5.85
N MET A 146 -5.85 21.63 -5.23
CA MET A 146 -6.30 20.45 -5.96
C MET A 146 -7.74 20.65 -6.46
N PRO A 147 -8.12 20.04 -7.60
CA PRO A 147 -9.47 20.16 -8.11
C PRO A 147 -10.53 19.74 -7.08
N GLU A 148 -11.72 20.34 -7.19
CA GLU A 148 -12.87 19.92 -6.38
C GLU A 148 -13.14 18.42 -6.54
N GLY A 149 -13.32 17.71 -5.42
CA GLY A 149 -13.54 16.26 -5.41
C GLY A 149 -12.28 15.40 -5.55
N TRP A 150 -11.08 16.01 -5.64
CA TRP A 150 -9.81 15.28 -5.63
C TRP A 150 -9.61 14.52 -4.32
N GLN A 151 -9.40 13.21 -4.41
CA GLN A 151 -9.06 12.35 -3.29
C GLN A 151 -7.56 12.13 -3.23
N TRP A 152 -7.01 11.92 -2.03
CA TRP A 152 -5.57 11.69 -1.88
C TRP A 152 -5.06 10.48 -2.68
N THR A 153 -5.91 9.47 -2.88
CA THR A 153 -5.62 8.30 -3.71
C THR A 153 -5.41 8.65 -5.18
N ASP A 154 -6.01 9.74 -5.65
CA ASP A 154 -5.94 10.15 -7.06
C ASP A 154 -4.52 10.46 -7.48
N ALA A 155 -3.66 10.89 -6.55
CA ALA A 155 -2.23 11.08 -6.81
C ALA A 155 -1.53 9.79 -7.29
N PHE A 156 -1.94 8.63 -6.77
CA PHE A 156 -1.41 7.33 -7.17
C PHE A 156 -2.19 6.72 -8.33
N THR A 157 -3.52 6.73 -8.26
CA THR A 157 -4.36 6.06 -9.27
C THR A 157 -4.29 6.73 -10.64
N SER A 158 -4.04 8.05 -10.70
CA SER A 158 -3.81 8.74 -11.98
C SER A 158 -2.54 8.27 -12.70
N ARG A 159 -1.63 7.60 -12.01
CA ARG A 159 -0.38 7.04 -12.54
C ARG A 159 -0.45 5.54 -12.81
N LEU A 160 -1.45 4.83 -12.27
CA LEU A 160 -1.75 3.43 -12.56
C LEU A 160 -2.48 3.29 -13.91
N VAL A 161 -1.85 3.79 -14.96
CA VAL A 161 -2.33 3.82 -16.35
C VAL A 161 -1.23 3.28 -17.28
N ASN A 162 -1.55 3.02 -18.55
CA ASN A 162 -0.54 2.63 -19.57
C ASN A 162 0.37 1.45 -19.16
N SER A 163 -0.24 0.41 -18.56
CA SER A 163 0.45 -0.78 -18.06
C SER A 163 1.37 -0.56 -16.84
N VAL A 164 1.28 0.58 -16.15
CA VAL A 164 1.88 0.75 -14.83
C VAL A 164 1.06 -0.03 -13.80
N HIS A 165 1.72 -0.95 -13.09
CA HIS A 165 1.09 -1.87 -12.15
C HIS A 165 1.36 -1.54 -10.68
N ALA A 166 2.35 -0.69 -10.40
CA ALA A 166 2.66 -0.23 -9.05
C ALA A 166 3.14 1.22 -9.05
N VAL A 167 2.72 2.00 -8.05
CA VAL A 167 3.13 3.38 -7.81
C VAL A 167 3.48 3.55 -6.34
N SER A 168 4.65 4.11 -6.02
CA SER A 168 5.02 4.45 -4.65
C SER A 168 5.23 5.95 -4.46
N SER A 169 5.10 6.42 -3.21
CA SER A 169 5.46 7.78 -2.83
C SER A 169 6.92 8.11 -3.18
N SER A 170 7.80 7.12 -3.14
CA SER A 170 9.23 7.28 -3.37
C SER A 170 9.87 6.04 -4.00
N LEU A 171 10.99 6.26 -4.67
CA LEU A 171 11.75 5.24 -5.39
C LEU A 171 13.24 5.49 -5.16
N VAL A 172 13.99 4.41 -4.98
CA VAL A 172 15.46 4.41 -4.91
C VAL A 172 16.02 3.50 -6.00
N CYS A 173 17.18 3.82 -6.56
CA CYS A 173 17.94 2.88 -7.36
C CYS A 173 19.00 2.21 -6.50
N LEU A 174 19.02 0.88 -6.42
CA LEU A 174 20.06 0.16 -5.72
C LEU A 174 21.32 0.01 -6.59
N PRO A 175 22.52 0.05 -5.99
CA PRO A 175 23.77 -0.30 -6.65
C PRO A 175 23.90 -1.83 -6.80
N GLU A 176 24.91 -2.29 -7.55
CA GLU A 176 25.19 -3.72 -7.74
C GLU A 176 25.49 -4.48 -6.44
N VAL A 177 26.05 -3.77 -5.45
CA VAL A 177 26.49 -4.36 -4.18
C VAL A 177 25.35 -4.62 -3.19
N ASP A 178 24.19 -4.00 -3.40
CA ASP A 178 23.06 -4.13 -2.48
C ASP A 178 22.32 -5.44 -2.73
N GLU A 179 21.84 -6.04 -1.64
CA GLU A 179 20.91 -7.16 -1.72
C GLU A 179 19.70 -6.76 -2.58
N GLY A 180 19.31 -7.64 -3.50
CA GLY A 180 18.28 -7.37 -4.51
C GLY A 180 18.85 -6.95 -5.86
N GLY A 181 20.14 -6.64 -5.97
CA GLY A 181 20.80 -6.28 -7.24
C GLY A 181 20.45 -4.87 -7.73
N PRO A 182 21.08 -4.41 -8.83
CA PRO A 182 20.94 -3.04 -9.28
C PRO A 182 19.52 -2.73 -9.77
N GLY A 183 19.15 -1.46 -9.69
CA GLY A 183 17.93 -0.94 -10.31
C GLY A 183 16.87 -0.43 -9.35
N PRO A 184 15.70 -0.05 -9.89
CA PRO A 184 14.68 0.70 -9.16
C PRO A 184 13.97 -0.15 -8.13
N ARG A 185 13.76 0.39 -6.93
CA ARG A 185 12.98 -0.19 -5.84
C ARG A 185 12.00 0.85 -5.32
N LEU A 186 10.74 0.46 -5.26
CA LEU A 186 9.69 1.24 -4.62
C LEU A 186 9.86 1.11 -3.10
N GLU A 187 9.84 2.23 -2.39
CA GLU A 187 9.85 2.19 -0.93
C GLU A 187 8.47 1.71 -0.42
N SER A 188 8.48 0.88 0.62
CA SER A 188 7.31 0.09 1.05
C SER A 188 6.40 0.81 2.05
N TRP A 189 6.62 2.10 2.33
CA TRP A 189 5.85 2.82 3.35
C TRP A 189 4.51 3.33 2.84
N ALA A 190 4.42 3.65 1.54
CA ALA A 190 3.20 4.07 0.88
C ALA A 190 3.25 3.72 -0.61
N PHE A 191 2.59 2.64 -0.99
CA PHE A 191 2.49 2.25 -2.40
C PHE A 191 1.11 1.71 -2.74
N ALA A 192 0.74 1.84 -4.01
CA ALA A 192 -0.50 1.37 -4.58
C ALA A 192 -0.22 0.44 -5.74
N VAL A 193 -1.04 -0.58 -5.92
CA VAL A 193 -0.94 -1.53 -7.03
C VAL A 193 -2.31 -1.73 -7.69
N THR A 194 -2.28 -2.12 -8.97
CA THR A 194 -3.47 -2.69 -9.61
C THR A 194 -3.72 -4.10 -9.10
N ALA A 195 -4.92 -4.62 -9.37
CA ALA A 195 -5.24 -6.02 -9.16
C ALA A 195 -4.21 -7.00 -9.76
N GLU A 196 -3.78 -6.76 -10.99
CA GLU A 196 -2.75 -7.56 -11.68
C GLU A 196 -1.39 -7.39 -11.01
N GLY A 197 -1.05 -6.17 -10.58
CA GLY A 197 0.15 -5.90 -9.80
C GLY A 197 0.15 -6.69 -8.49
N LEU A 198 -0.95 -6.70 -7.75
CA LEU A 198 -1.09 -7.52 -6.54
C LEU A 198 -0.91 -9.00 -6.83
N GLN A 199 -1.50 -9.51 -7.90
CA GLN A 199 -1.35 -10.91 -8.28
C GLN A 199 0.12 -11.28 -8.54
N ALA A 200 0.85 -10.44 -9.27
CA ALA A 200 2.28 -10.64 -9.49
C ALA A 200 3.08 -10.61 -8.18
N LEU A 201 2.80 -9.65 -7.28
CA LEU A 201 3.46 -9.58 -5.97
C LEU A 201 3.19 -10.82 -5.09
N LEU A 202 1.99 -11.39 -5.18
CA LEU A 202 1.64 -12.62 -4.48
C LEU A 202 2.36 -13.85 -5.06
N GLN A 203 2.46 -13.94 -6.38
CA GLN A 203 3.19 -15.02 -7.06
C GLN A 203 4.69 -14.98 -6.74
N GLU A 204 5.25 -13.79 -6.61
CA GLU A 204 6.62 -13.58 -6.17
C GLU A 204 6.82 -13.83 -4.67
N GLY A 205 5.74 -14.03 -3.89
CA GLY A 205 5.82 -14.25 -2.44
C GLY A 205 6.26 -13.03 -1.65
N LEU A 206 6.01 -11.80 -2.14
CA LEU A 206 6.47 -10.56 -1.50
C LEU A 206 5.98 -10.44 -0.04
N PHE A 207 4.74 -10.85 0.21
CA PHE A 207 4.08 -10.74 1.52
C PHE A 207 4.33 -11.95 2.43
N GLU A 208 5.05 -12.96 1.96
CA GLU A 208 5.44 -14.10 2.79
C GLU A 208 6.45 -13.65 3.86
N LEU A 209 6.46 -14.35 5.00
CA LEU A 209 7.44 -14.11 6.05
C LEU A 209 8.84 -14.48 5.53
N ARG A 210 9.58 -13.47 5.09
CA ARG A 210 10.97 -13.61 4.64
C ARG A 210 11.94 -13.27 5.76
N THR A 211 13.04 -14.01 5.81
CA THR A 211 14.18 -13.69 6.68
C THR A 211 15.09 -12.62 6.09
N CYS A 212 14.98 -12.35 4.78
CA CYS A 212 15.72 -11.31 4.06
C CYS A 212 14.93 -10.01 3.98
N LYS A 213 15.61 -8.88 4.16
CA LYS A 213 15.03 -7.52 4.07
C LYS A 213 14.97 -6.99 2.63
N LEU A 214 15.81 -7.52 1.74
CA LEU A 214 16.04 -7.01 0.38
C LEU A 214 16.04 -8.13 -0.68
N CYS A 215 15.26 -9.19 -0.47
CA CYS A 215 15.20 -10.27 -1.47
C CYS A 215 14.76 -9.74 -2.85
N PRO A 216 15.40 -10.21 -3.94
CA PRO A 216 14.97 -9.87 -5.29
C PRO A 216 13.48 -10.19 -5.48
N CYS A 217 12.74 -9.25 -6.04
CA CYS A 217 11.46 -9.50 -6.70
C CYS A 217 11.67 -9.06 -8.14
N GLU A 218 12.01 -10.02 -9.00
CA GLU A 218 12.22 -9.75 -10.42
C GLU A 218 10.92 -9.95 -11.17
N HIS A 219 10.16 -8.88 -11.33
CA HIS A 219 9.07 -8.86 -12.29
C HIS A 219 9.25 -7.67 -13.21
N GLY A 220 9.20 -7.91 -14.52
CA GLY A 220 9.26 -6.90 -15.58
C GLY A 220 8.03 -5.97 -15.63
N MET A 221 7.37 -5.74 -14.50
CA MET A 221 6.24 -4.83 -14.40
C MET A 221 6.72 -3.39 -14.53
N LYS A 222 5.92 -2.57 -15.23
CA LYS A 222 6.15 -1.13 -15.23
C LYS A 222 5.68 -0.55 -13.91
N VAL A 223 6.52 0.31 -13.34
CA VAL A 223 6.27 1.03 -12.09
C VAL A 223 6.37 2.53 -12.34
N ASP A 224 5.79 3.34 -11.45
CA ASP A 224 5.96 4.79 -11.43
C ASP A 224 6.09 5.28 -9.97
N THR A 225 6.37 6.57 -9.77
CA THR A 225 6.52 7.18 -8.45
C THR A 225 5.91 8.57 -8.40
N LEU A 226 5.50 9.01 -7.21
CA LEU A 226 5.02 10.37 -7.00
C LEU A 226 6.12 11.43 -7.10
N MET A 227 7.40 11.03 -6.94
CA MET A 227 8.55 11.93 -7.06
C MET A 227 8.56 12.64 -8.42
N ALA A 228 8.44 13.97 -8.40
CA ALA A 228 8.21 14.75 -9.61
C ALA A 228 9.35 14.63 -10.63
N LYS A 229 10.60 14.49 -10.16
CA LYS A 229 11.80 14.35 -11.01
C LYS A 229 11.80 13.09 -11.87
N TYR A 230 11.05 12.07 -11.48
CA TYR A 230 11.00 10.77 -12.16
C TYR A 230 9.75 10.58 -13.01
N ARG A 231 8.98 11.65 -13.23
CA ARG A 231 7.76 11.60 -14.04
C ARG A 231 8.07 11.11 -15.46
N GLY A 232 7.40 10.03 -15.86
CA GLY A 232 7.49 9.48 -17.21
C GLY A 232 8.78 8.71 -17.51
N VAL A 233 9.60 8.41 -16.49
CA VAL A 233 10.80 7.58 -16.65
C VAL A 233 10.38 6.13 -16.88
N ASP A 234 10.94 5.50 -17.92
CA ASP A 234 10.76 4.06 -18.17
C ASP A 234 11.77 3.26 -17.36
N TRP A 235 11.33 2.70 -16.25
CA TRP A 235 12.16 1.91 -15.34
C TRP A 235 12.55 0.52 -15.87
N THR A 236 11.98 0.10 -17.00
CA THR A 236 12.43 -1.13 -17.70
C THR A 236 13.73 -0.91 -18.47
N ASP A 237 14.09 0.36 -18.74
CA ASP A 237 15.34 0.73 -19.38
C ASP A 237 16.47 0.87 -18.34
N LYS A 238 17.45 -0.02 -18.43
CA LYS A 238 18.60 -0.08 -17.50
C LYS A 238 19.43 1.20 -17.48
N LYS A 239 19.35 2.06 -18.50
CA LYS A 239 20.05 3.36 -18.49
C LYS A 239 19.57 4.29 -17.36
N HIS A 240 18.39 4.04 -16.81
CA HIS A 240 17.83 4.82 -15.70
C HIS A 240 18.17 4.26 -14.31
N TRP A 241 18.87 3.12 -14.22
CA TRP A 241 19.08 2.39 -12.96
C TRP A 241 20.15 2.99 -12.03
N ASN A 242 20.72 4.14 -12.39
CA ASN A 242 21.63 4.92 -11.55
C ASN A 242 20.96 6.21 -11.04
N CYS A 243 19.68 6.14 -10.68
CA CYS A 243 18.93 7.30 -10.22
C CYS A 243 19.39 7.78 -8.83
N ASN A 244 19.41 9.10 -8.64
CA ASN A 244 19.87 9.77 -7.41
C ASN A 244 21.24 9.31 -6.90
N ASP A 245 22.18 8.95 -7.78
CA ASP A 245 23.49 8.39 -7.39
C ASP A 245 23.37 7.21 -6.41
N ASN A 246 22.32 6.40 -6.56
CA ASN A 246 21.98 5.29 -5.68
C ASN A 246 21.71 5.68 -4.21
N VAL A 247 21.39 6.95 -3.95
CA VAL A 247 21.06 7.46 -2.62
C VAL A 247 19.56 7.35 -2.36
N HIS A 248 19.19 6.84 -1.19
CA HIS A 248 17.80 6.78 -0.77
C HIS A 248 17.24 8.20 -0.56
N PRO A 249 16.11 8.57 -1.19
CA PRO A 249 15.51 9.90 -1.04
C PRO A 249 14.96 10.17 0.37
N SER A 250 14.83 9.12 1.16
CA SER A 250 14.23 9.12 2.48
C SER A 250 15.22 9.27 3.63
N ARG A 251 16.53 9.23 3.35
CA ARG A 251 17.55 9.40 4.37
C ARG A 251 17.73 10.88 4.71
N HIS A 252 18.26 11.12 5.90
CA HIS A 252 18.52 12.48 6.35
C HIS A 252 19.52 13.17 5.42
N GLY A 253 19.18 14.35 4.92
CA GLY A 253 20.03 15.15 4.03
C GLY A 253 20.01 14.73 2.57
N THR A 254 19.16 13.77 2.19
CA THR A 254 19.14 13.20 0.83
C THR A 254 17.76 13.29 0.17
N TYR A 255 16.88 14.15 0.68
CA TYR A 255 15.56 14.39 0.10
C TYR A 255 15.68 14.85 -1.35
N ASP A 256 15.01 14.13 -2.24
CA ASP A 256 15.24 14.22 -3.68
C ASP A 256 13.92 14.39 -4.48
N GLY A 257 12.99 15.17 -3.91
CA GLY A 257 11.81 15.67 -4.63
C GLY A 257 10.50 15.01 -4.24
#